data_AF-A0A1Q8SMI3-F1
#
_entry.id   AF-A0A1Q8SMI3-F1
#
_cell.length_a   1.000
_cell.length_b   1.000
_cell.length_c   1.000
_cell.angle_alpha   90.00
_cell.angle_beta   90.00
_cell.angle_gamma   90.00
#
_symmetry.space_group_name_H-M   'P 1'
#
loop_
_entity.id
_entity.type
_entity.pdbx_description
1 polymer ?
#
loop_
_entity_poly.entity_id
_entity_poly.type
_entity_poly.pdbx_seq_one_letter_code
_entity_poly.pdbx_strand_id
1 'polypeptide(L)' 'IACPLLLFQGTRDPFGRRDEVEGYDFPAQVECHFMEGGDHDWQAPKRHLQTQSTLIDEAVGHVARRLGASE' A
#
# COMPACT_ATOMS: atom_id res chain seq x y z
N ILE A 1 -14.55 -5.38 11.23
CA ILE A 1 -13.44 -6.34 10.99
C ILE A 1 -12.58 -6.36 12.25
N ALA A 2 -12.31 -7.52 12.86
CA ALA A 2 -11.65 -7.63 14.17
C ALA A 2 -10.32 -8.41 14.08
N CYS A 3 -9.50 -8.07 13.08
CA CYS A 3 -8.16 -8.62 12.89
C CYS A 3 -7.21 -7.52 12.42
N PRO A 4 -5.88 -7.68 12.60
CA PRO A 4 -4.90 -6.81 11.96
C PRO A 4 -5.11 -6.76 10.45
N LEU A 5 -5.00 -5.57 9.86
CA LEU A 5 -5.19 -5.36 8.43
C LEU A 5 -4.07 -4.47 7.88
N LEU A 6 -3.44 -4.91 6.80
CA LEU A 6 -2.54 -4.09 5.99
C LEU A 6 -3.28 -3.66 4.72
N LEU A 7 -3.29 -2.37 4.43
CA LEU A 7 -3.84 -1.79 3.22
C LEU A 7 -2.69 -1.19 2.40
N PHE A 8 -2.60 -1.55 1.12
CA PHE A 8 -1.58 -1.06 0.20
C PHE A 8 -2.26 -0.33 -0.96
N GLN A 9 -1.96 0.95 -1.13
CA GLN A 9 -2.65 1.84 -2.06
C GLN A 9 -1.64 2.56 -2.96
N GLY A 10 -1.80 2.51 -4.28
CA GLY A 10 -0.96 3.30 -5.19
C GLY A 10 -1.21 4.80 -5.02
N THR A 11 -0.16 5.64 -4.96
CA THR A 11 -0.33 7.11 -4.83
C THR A 11 -0.98 7.76 -6.05
N ARG A 12 -1.00 7.06 -7.20
CA ARG A 12 -1.59 7.50 -8.46
C ARG A 12 -2.87 6.75 -8.83
N ASP A 13 -3.44 5.98 -7.91
CA ASP A 13 -4.68 5.26 -8.16
C ASP A 13 -5.86 6.26 -8.35
N PRO A 14 -6.55 6.24 -9.51
CA PRO A 14 -7.71 7.10 -9.74
C PRO A 14 -8.97 6.68 -8.96
N PHE A 15 -8.98 5.51 -8.34
CA PHE A 15 -10.11 4.95 -7.58
C PHE A 15 -9.97 5.08 -6.06
N GLY A 16 -8.89 5.73 -5.61
CA GLY A 16 -8.61 5.99 -4.21
C GLY A 16 -7.41 6.92 -4.11
N ARG A 17 -7.63 8.21 -4.37
CA ARG A 17 -6.55 9.19 -4.28
C ARG A 17 -6.04 9.29 -2.85
N ARG A 18 -4.76 9.62 -2.68
CA ARG A 18 -4.14 9.71 -1.36
C ARG A 18 -4.91 10.58 -0.37
N ASP A 19 -5.36 11.75 -0.81
CA ASP A 19 -6.15 12.69 -0.02
C ASP A 19 -7.52 12.14 0.40
N GLU A 20 -8.15 11.32 -0.45
CA GLU A 20 -9.41 10.64 -0.13
C GLU A 20 -9.18 9.53 0.90
N VAL A 21 -8.17 8.69 0.67
CA VAL A 21 -7.87 7.52 1.52
C VAL A 21 -7.35 7.94 2.90
N GLU A 22 -6.51 8.98 2.98
CA GLU A 22 -6.06 9.56 4.26
C GLU A 22 -7.23 10.19 5.06
N GLY A 23 -8.33 10.53 4.39
CA GLY A 23 -9.54 11.07 5.02
C GLY A 23 -10.50 10.00 5.57
N TYR A 24 -10.25 8.72 5.34
CA TYR A 24 -11.10 7.65 5.86
C TYR A 24 -10.91 7.45 7.36
N ASP A 25 -12.02 7.19 8.05
CA ASP A 25 -12.00 6.81 9.46
C ASP A 25 -11.60 5.33 9.60
N PHE A 26 -10.30 5.07 9.49
CA PHE A 26 -9.76 3.73 9.62
C PHE A 26 -9.77 3.27 11.09
N PRO A 27 -10.25 2.04 11.36
CA PRO A 27 -10.05 1.42 12.65
C PRO A 27 -8.55 1.35 13.02
N ALA A 28 -8.22 1.49 14.31
CA ALA A 28 -6.84 1.54 14.78
C ALA A 28 -5.96 0.32 14.40
N GLN A 29 -6.57 -0.81 14.06
CA GLN A 29 -5.88 -2.02 13.60
C GLN A 29 -5.52 -2.04 12.11
N VAL A 30 -5.87 -0.98 11.36
CA VAL A 30 -5.53 -0.83 9.94
C VAL A 30 -4.22 -0.06 9.81
N GLU A 31 -3.24 -0.66 9.14
CA GLU A 31 -2.01 -0.01 8.74
C GLU A 31 -2.08 0.27 7.23
N CYS A 32 -2.08 1.54 6.84
CA CYS A 32 -2.15 1.97 5.44
C CYS A 32 -0.76 2.34 4.92
N HIS A 33 -0.36 1.73 3.80
CA HIS A 33 0.89 1.96 3.09
C HIS A 33 0.60 2.50 1.69
N PHE A 34 1.25 3.61 1.33
CA PHE A 34 1.11 4.19 0.00
C PHE A 34 2.30 3.80 -0.89
N MET A 35 2.01 3.10 -1.99
CA MET A 35 2.99 2.64 -2.97
C MET A 35 3.32 3.79 -3.92
N GLU A 36 4.48 4.40 -3.75
CA GLU A 36 4.84 5.63 -4.45
C GLU A 36 4.95 5.42 -5.97
N GLY A 37 4.22 6.24 -6.74
CA GLY A 37 4.17 6.16 -8.20
C GLY A 37 3.26 5.07 -8.75
N GLY A 38 2.82 4.10 -7.92
CA GLY A 38 1.91 3.03 -8.32
C GLY A 38 0.50 3.54 -8.61
N ASP A 39 -0.17 2.95 -9.59
CA ASP A 39 -1.61 3.07 -9.80
C ASP A 39 -2.38 1.93 -9.09
N HIS A 40 -3.61 1.65 -9.52
CA HIS A 40 -4.47 0.59 -8.96
C HIS A 40 -3.90 -0.83 -9.12
N ASP A 41 -2.98 -1.03 -10.05
CA ASP A 41 -2.25 -2.29 -10.25
C ASP A 41 -0.78 -2.16 -9.78
N TRP A 42 -0.46 -1.07 -9.07
CA TRP A 42 0.90 -0.69 -8.71
C TRP A 42 1.84 -0.55 -9.91
N GLN A 43 1.32 -0.22 -11.09
CA GLN A 43 2.17 0.11 -12.23
C GLN A 43 2.68 1.55 -12.10
N ALA A 44 4.00 1.70 -12.05
CA ALA A 44 4.65 2.99 -12.11
C ALA A 44 4.77 3.48 -13.57
N PRO A 45 4.73 4.81 -13.84
CA PRO A 45 4.96 5.32 -15.18
C PRO A 45 6.37 4.95 -15.66
N LYS A 46 6.54 4.70 -16.96
CA LYS A 46 7.84 4.32 -17.57
C LYS A 46 9.02 5.25 -17.30
N ARG A 47 8.76 6.51 -16.90
CA ARG A 47 9.79 7.50 -16.54
C ARG A 47 10.32 7.35 -15.11
N HIS A 48 9.62 6.59 -14.26
CA HIS A 48 10.07 6.29 -12.90
C HIS A 48 11.03 5.10 -12.94
N LEU A 49 11.97 5.08 -12.00
CA LEU A 49 12.89 3.95 -11.82
C LEU A 49 12.20 2.73 -11.20
N GLN A 50 11.13 2.96 -10.44
CA GLN A 50 10.32 1.91 -9.84
C GLN A 50 9.56 1.14 -10.92
N THR A 51 9.46 -0.17 -10.74
CA THR A 51 8.62 -1.05 -11.54
C THR A 51 7.49 -1.59 -10.67
N GLN A 52 6.47 -2.18 -11.30
CA GLN A 52 5.43 -2.91 -10.57
C GLN A 52 6.03 -3.99 -9.67
N SER A 53 6.99 -4.78 -10.17
CA SER A 53 7.66 -5.80 -9.37
C SER A 53 8.39 -5.21 -8.16
N THR A 54 9.02 -4.05 -8.30
CA THR A 54 9.67 -3.36 -7.16
C THR A 54 8.67 -2.95 -6.09
N LEU A 55 7.48 -2.48 -6.49
CA LEU A 55 6.41 -2.12 -5.55
C LEU A 55 5.81 -3.37 -4.89
N ILE A 56 5.69 -4.48 -5.63
CA ILE A 56 5.29 -5.78 -5.07
C ILE A 56 6.31 -6.24 -4.02
N ASP A 57 7.62 -6.16 -4.31
CA ASP A 57 8.68 -6.54 -3.37
C ASP A 57 8.64 -5.69 -2.09
N GLU A 58 8.36 -4.39 -2.21
CA GLU A 58 8.14 -3.49 -1.07
C GLU A 58 6.95 -3.93 -0.21
N ALA A 59 5.80 -4.21 -0.83
CA ALA A 59 4.61 -4.69 -0.13
C ALA A 59 4.87 -6.04 0.57
N VAL A 60 5.58 -6.96 -0.07
CA VAL A 60 6.00 -8.23 0.52
C VAL A 60 6.87 -8.01 1.76
N GLY A 61 7.78 -7.04 1.73
CA GLY A 61 8.60 -6.66 2.90
C GLY A 61 7.75 -6.22 4.09
N HIS A 62 6.71 -5.42 3.85
CA HIS A 62 5.76 -5.01 4.90
C HIS A 62 4.97 -6.19 5.47
N VAL A 63 4.45 -7.06 4.59
CA VAL A 63 3.71 -8.26 5.01
C VAL A 63 4.59 -9.19 5.84
N ALA A 64 5.80 -9.51 5.36
CA ALA A 64 6.73 -10.40 6.05
C ALA A 64 7.09 -9.87 7.44
N ARG A 65 7.36 -8.57 7.56
CA ARG A 65 7.64 -7.92 8.84
C ARG A 65 6.45 -8.02 9.79
N ARG A 66 5.22 -7.77 9.30
CA ARG A 66 4.02 -7.82 10.14
C ARG A 66 3.71 -9.23 10.64
N LEU A 67 3.92 -10.24 9.79
CA LEU A 67 3.75 -11.65 10.16
C LEU A 67 4.83 -12.09 11.16
N GLY A 68 6.10 -11.72 10.95
CA GLY A 68 7.18 -12.04 11.88
C GLY A 68 7.11 -11.31 13.23
N ALA A 69 6.43 -10.16 13.29
CA ALA A 69 6.16 -9.44 14.54
C ALA A 69 4.89 -9.93 15.27
N SER A 70 4.20 -10.95 14.75
CA SER A 70 2.96 -11.49 15.33
C SER A 70 3.18 -12.70 16.24
N GLU A 71 4.43 -12.96 16.64
CA GLU A 71 4.79 -14.01 17.61
C GLU A 71 4.64 -13.54 19.07
#